data_AF-A0A9D1URM9-F1
#
_entry.id   AF-A0A9D1URM9-F1
#
_cell.length_a   1.000
_cell.length_b   1.000
_cell.length_c   1.000
_cell.angle_alpha   90.00
_cell.angle_beta   90.00
_cell.angle_gamma   90.00
#
_symmetry.space_group_name_H-M   'P 1'
#
loop_
_entity.id
_entity.type
_entity.pdbx_description
1 polymer ?
#
loop_
_entity_poly.entity_id
_entity_poly.type
_entity_poly.pdbx_seq_one_letter_code
_entity_poly.pdbx_strand_id
1 'polypeptide(L)'
;MEHDPYNPCQDHSGDVNCDELLEVLYEFVDGGGTPEARARLQHHADACPSCLQQLGIEQQVRQLLRSCCAQQAPVELRARITTQLRVEYRRTSREV
;
A
#
# COMPACT_ATOMS: atom_id res chain seq x y z
N MET A 1 -11.59 26.45 -6.09
CA MET A 1 -11.79 25.01 -5.85
C MET A 1 -10.64 24.32 -6.53
N GLU A 2 -9.67 23.87 -5.73
CA GLU A 2 -8.46 23.25 -6.24
C GLU A 2 -8.82 21.87 -6.79
N HIS A 3 -8.51 21.68 -8.06
CA HIS A 3 -8.68 20.40 -8.74
C HIS A 3 -7.46 19.56 -8.34
N ASP A 4 -7.64 18.58 -7.45
CA ASP A 4 -6.56 17.67 -7.14
C ASP A 4 -6.23 16.86 -8.40
N PRO A 5 -5.03 17.01 -9.00
CA PRO A 5 -4.66 16.29 -10.21
C PRO A 5 -4.61 14.77 -10.02
N TYR A 6 -4.60 14.29 -8.77
CA TYR A 6 -4.56 12.88 -8.40
C TYR A 6 -5.93 12.25 -8.11
N ASN A 7 -7.03 13.02 -8.13
CA ASN A 7 -8.38 12.46 -8.03
C ASN A 7 -9.21 12.71 -9.32
N PRO A 8 -9.08 11.84 -10.34
CA PRO A 8 -9.78 12.00 -11.61
C PRO A 8 -11.26 11.61 -11.57
N CYS A 9 -11.79 11.13 -10.44
CA CYS A 9 -13.18 10.70 -10.32
C CYS A 9 -14.02 11.82 -9.69
N GLN A 10 -14.62 12.67 -10.53
CA GLN A 10 -15.43 13.83 -10.10
C GLN A 10 -16.87 13.50 -9.70
N ASP A 11 -17.28 12.23 -9.74
CA ASP A 11 -18.65 11.84 -9.41
C ASP A 11 -18.72 11.25 -7.99
N HIS A 12 -19.11 12.10 -7.04
CA HIS A 12 -19.25 11.78 -5.62
C HIS A 12 -20.65 11.23 -5.26
N SER A 13 -21.37 10.64 -6.22
CA SER A 13 -22.76 10.19 -6.01
C SER A 13 -22.86 8.71 -5.62
N GLY A 14 -22.29 8.33 -4.47
CA GLY A 14 -22.47 6.99 -3.89
C GLY A 14 -21.78 6.87 -2.53
N ASP A 15 -22.37 6.10 -1.62
CA ASP A 15 -22.06 5.95 -0.18
C ASP A 15 -20.59 5.69 0.23
N VAL A 16 -19.64 5.63 -0.72
CA VAL A 16 -18.19 5.59 -0.48
C VAL A 16 -17.51 6.57 -1.45
N ASN A 17 -16.97 7.66 -0.91
CA ASN A 17 -16.31 8.70 -1.70
C ASN A 17 -15.02 8.17 -2.34
N CYS A 18 -14.76 8.53 -3.60
CA CYS A 18 -13.52 8.15 -4.31
C CYS A 18 -12.25 8.61 -3.57
N ASP A 19 -12.32 9.65 -2.73
CA ASP A 19 -11.21 10.12 -1.88
C ASP A 19 -10.83 9.10 -0.79
N GLU A 20 -11.82 8.49 -0.14
CA GLU A 20 -11.57 7.45 0.89
C GLU A 20 -10.91 6.21 0.29
N LEU A 21 -11.16 5.95 -1.00
CA LEU A 21 -10.54 4.87 -1.75
C LEU A 21 -9.04 5.08 -1.94
N LEU A 22 -8.65 6.33 -2.23
CA LEU A 22 -7.26 6.70 -2.48
C LEU A 22 -6.42 6.53 -1.21
N GLU A 23 -6.96 6.92 -0.06
CA GLU A 23 -6.31 6.69 1.25
C GLU A 23 -6.13 5.20 1.55
N VAL A 24 -7.18 4.40 1.34
CA VAL A 24 -7.13 2.94 1.51
C VAL A 24 -6.15 2.29 0.53
N LEU A 25 -6.08 2.78 -0.71
CA LEU A 25 -5.12 2.33 -1.69
C LEU A 25 -3.70 2.56 -1.15
N TYR A 26 -3.37 3.76 -0.68
CA TYR A 26 -2.04 4.09 -0.13
C TYR A 26 -1.67 3.27 1.11
N GLU A 27 -2.63 3.02 2.01
CA GLU A 27 -2.39 2.14 3.17
C GLU A 27 -2.11 0.69 2.72
N PHE A 28 -2.85 0.21 1.72
CA PHE A 28 -2.64 -1.11 1.14
C PHE A 28 -1.30 -1.20 0.38
N VAL A 29 -0.94 -0.14 -0.31
CA VAL A 29 0.30 0.07 -1.07
C VAL A 29 1.54 -0.14 -0.19
N ASP A 30 1.52 0.38 1.04
CA ASP A 30 2.66 0.29 1.97
C ASP A 30 2.66 -1.00 2.81
N GLY A 31 1.75 -1.93 2.50
CA GLY A 31 1.64 -3.22 3.18
C GLY A 31 0.93 -3.16 4.53
N GLY A 32 0.26 -2.04 4.84
CA GLY A 32 -0.51 -1.83 6.07
C GLY A 32 -1.99 -2.20 5.98
N GLY A 33 -2.55 -2.33 4.76
CA GLY A 33 -3.99 -2.50 4.57
C GLY A 33 -4.57 -3.81 5.14
N THR A 34 -5.69 -3.71 5.84
CA THR A 34 -6.44 -4.87 6.37
C THR A 34 -7.25 -5.59 5.28
N PRO A 35 -7.65 -6.87 5.49
CA PRO A 35 -8.52 -7.60 4.55
C PRO A 35 -9.84 -6.87 4.26
N GLU A 36 -10.41 -6.19 5.26
CA GLU A 36 -11.65 -5.43 5.16
C GLU A 36 -11.46 -4.19 4.28
N ALA A 37 -10.32 -3.51 4.42
CA ALA A 37 -9.97 -2.36 3.58
C ALA A 37 -9.85 -2.79 2.10
N ARG A 38 -9.21 -3.95 1.84
CA ARG A 38 -9.13 -4.53 0.50
C ARG A 38 -10.50 -4.86 -0.09
N ALA A 39 -11.42 -5.41 0.71
CA ALA A 39 -12.77 -5.74 0.25
C ALA A 39 -13.57 -4.49 -0.14
N ARG A 40 -13.48 -3.42 0.67
CA ARG A 40 -14.10 -2.12 0.36
C ARG A 40 -13.54 -1.51 -0.92
N LEU A 41 -12.21 -1.56 -1.09
CA LEU A 41 -11.51 -1.08 -2.28
C LEU A 41 -12.00 -1.80 -3.55
N GLN A 42 -12.08 -3.14 -3.50
CA GLN A 42 -12.55 -3.93 -4.62
C GLN A 42 -14.02 -3.64 -4.96
N HIS A 43 -14.88 -3.59 -3.95
CA HIS A 43 -16.31 -3.35 -4.16
C HIS A 43 -16.58 -2.01 -4.86
N HIS A 44 -15.89 -0.94 -4.45
CA HIS A 44 -16.01 0.35 -5.11
C HIS A 44 -15.44 0.32 -6.52
N ALA A 45 -14.24 -0.26 -6.73
CA ALA A 45 -13.64 -0.35 -8.05
C ALA A 45 -14.54 -1.09 -9.04
N ASP A 46 -15.24 -2.15 -8.60
CA ASP A 46 -16.19 -2.89 -9.44
C ASP A 46 -17.42 -2.04 -9.84
N ALA A 47 -17.82 -1.07 -9.00
CA ALA A 47 -18.94 -0.17 -9.25
C ALA A 47 -18.54 1.13 -10.00
N CYS A 48 -17.24 1.46 -10.04
CA CYS A 48 -16.73 2.72 -10.56
C CYS A 48 -15.65 2.47 -11.65
N PRO A 49 -15.99 2.55 -12.94
CA PRO A 49 -15.06 2.24 -14.04
C PRO A 49 -13.78 3.09 -14.03
N SER A 50 -13.86 4.36 -13.64
CA SER A 50 -12.68 5.24 -13.53
C SER A 50 -11.73 4.79 -12.44
N CYS A 51 -12.23 4.45 -11.25
CA CYS A 51 -11.42 3.89 -10.16
C CYS A 51 -10.84 2.52 -10.53
N LEU A 52 -11.58 1.67 -11.27
CA LEU A 52 -11.06 0.40 -11.75
C LEU A 52 -9.84 0.59 -12.67
N GLN A 53 -9.92 1.55 -13.59
CA GLN A 53 -8.79 1.89 -14.46
C GLN A 53 -7.58 2.37 -13.67
N GLN A 54 -7.78 3.27 -12.68
CA GLN A 54 -6.70 3.76 -11.82
C GLN A 54 -6.05 2.63 -11.01
N LEU A 55 -6.86 1.76 -10.40
CA LEU A 55 -6.37 0.60 -9.67
C LEU A 55 -5.57 -0.35 -10.58
N GLY A 56 -5.96 -0.47 -11.84
CA GLY A 56 -5.21 -1.21 -12.85
C GLY A 56 -3.84 -0.59 -13.15
N ILE A 57 -3.77 0.72 -13.33
CA ILE A 57 -2.52 1.46 -13.56
C ILE A 57 -1.59 1.31 -12.35
N GLU A 58 -2.11 1.51 -11.14
CA GLU A 58 -1.33 1.40 -9.91
C GLU A 58 -0.72 0.00 -9.74
N GLN A 59 -1.49 -1.06 -10.02
CA GLN A 59 -0.99 -2.43 -9.99
C GLN A 59 0.12 -2.68 -11.02
N GLN A 60 0.00 -2.12 -12.22
CA GLN A 60 1.01 -2.25 -13.27
C GLN A 60 2.31 -1.53 -12.89
N VAL A 61 2.23 -0.30 -12.37
CA VAL A 61 3.38 0.45 -11.88
C VAL A 61 4.08 -0.30 -10.75
N ARG A 62 3.33 -0.85 -9.79
CA ARG A 62 3.88 -1.69 -8.72
C ARG A 62 4.56 -2.95 -9.23
N GLN A 63 3.96 -3.63 -10.19
CA GLN A 63 4.55 -4.81 -10.79
C GLN A 63 5.88 -4.47 -11.47
N LEU A 64 5.92 -3.35 -12.19
CA LEU A 64 7.15 -2.84 -12.80
C LEU A 64 8.21 -2.54 -11.74
N LEU A 65 7.88 -1.78 -10.69
CA LEU A 65 8.80 -1.47 -9.59
C LEU A 65 9.33 -2.73 -8.92
N ARG A 66 8.48 -3.74 -8.69
CA ARG A 66 8.93 -5.04 -8.17
C ARG A 66 9.89 -5.73 -9.14
N SER A 67 9.62 -5.71 -10.44
CA SER A 67 10.50 -6.35 -11.42
C SER A 67 11.87 -5.66 -11.55
N CYS A 68 11.92 -4.33 -11.43
CA CYS A 68 13.15 -3.55 -11.61
C CYS A 68 13.94 -3.39 -10.31
N CYS A 69 13.26 -3.35 -9.16
CA CYS A 69 13.86 -2.96 -7.88
C CYS A 69 13.84 -4.10 -6.83
N ALA A 70 13.43 -5.33 -7.18
CA ALA A 70 13.52 -6.49 -6.28
C ALA A 70 14.94 -7.08 -6.19
N GLN A 71 15.94 -6.22 -5.98
CA GLN A 71 17.28 -6.72 -5.67
C GLN A 71 17.29 -7.28 -4.24
N GLN A 72 17.71 -8.54 -4.10
CA GLN A 72 17.86 -9.11 -2.77
C GLN A 72 18.89 -8.31 -1.96
N ALA A 73 18.52 -7.96 -0.74
CA ALA A 73 19.44 -7.31 0.20
C ALA A 73 20.72 -8.16 0.34
N PRO A 74 21.92 -7.53 0.25
CA PRO A 74 23.19 -8.24 0.40
C PRO A 74 23.24 -9.09 1.66
N VAL A 75 23.83 -10.28 1.57
CA VAL A 75 23.87 -11.27 2.67
C VAL A 75 24.45 -10.67 3.94
N GLU A 76 25.49 -9.85 3.80
CA GLU A 76 26.16 -9.16 4.90
C GLU A 76 25.23 -8.19 5.62
N LEU A 77 24.43 -7.42 4.87
CA LEU A 77 23.47 -6.48 5.45
C LEU A 77 22.40 -7.23 6.24
N ARG A 78 21.85 -8.32 5.68
CA ARG A 78 20.86 -9.14 6.38
C ARG A 78 21.44 -9.74 7.66
N ALA A 79 22.63 -10.31 7.58
CA ALA A 79 23.31 -10.90 8.74
C ALA A 79 23.54 -9.87 9.86
N ARG A 80 23.96 -8.64 9.50
CA ARG A 80 24.12 -7.53 10.46
C ARG A 80 22.79 -7.17 11.11
N ILE A 81 21.73 -6.94 10.32
CA ILE A 81 20.40 -6.58 10.84
C ILE A 81 19.87 -7.66 11.78
N THR A 82 19.88 -8.93 11.37
CA THR A 82 19.41 -10.04 12.22
C THR A 82 20.19 -10.14 13.53
N THR A 83 21.50 -9.90 13.49
CA THR A 83 22.33 -9.93 14.71
C THR A 83 21.95 -8.79 15.65
N GLN A 84 21.81 -7.57 15.14
CA GLN A 84 21.41 -6.41 15.95
C GLN A 84 20.03 -6.61 16.57
N LEU A 85 19.05 -7.06 15.79
CA LEU A 85 17.71 -7.37 16.28
C LEU A 85 17.72 -8.43 17.40
N ARG A 86 18.54 -9.47 17.29
CA ARG A 86 18.69 -10.49 18.34
C ARG A 86 19.36 -9.98 19.62
N VAL A 87 20.20 -8.95 19.51
CA VAL A 87 20.83 -8.31 20.68
C VAL A 87 19.82 -7.41 21.37
N GLU A 88 19.16 -6.54 20.61
CA GLU A 88 18.14 -5.64 21.13
C GLU A 88 16.98 -6.39 21.78
N TYR A 89 16.46 -7.44 21.12
CA TYR A 89 15.41 -8.28 21.69
C TYR A 89 15.81 -8.92 23.02
N ARG A 90 17.07 -9.35 23.16
CA ARG A 90 17.57 -9.91 24.43
C ARG A 90 17.74 -8.87 25.52
N ARG A 91 18.05 -7.62 25.17
CA ARG A 91 18.15 -6.51 26.13
C ARG A 91 16.76 -6.18 26.68
N THR A 92 15.81 -5.91 25.79
CA THR A 92 14.44 -5.58 26.16
C THR A 92 13.74 -6.72 26.92
N SER A 93 14.00 -7.98 26.56
CA SER A 93 13.42 -9.14 27.26
C SER A 93 14.04 -9.42 28.64
N ARG A 94 15.16 -8.77 28.99
CA ARG A 94 15.83 -8.94 30.30
C ARG A 94 15.52 -7.81 31.28
N GLU A 95 14.91 -6.73 30.79
CA GLU A 95 14.49 -5.56 31.56
C GLU A 95 13.02 -5.65 32.01
N VAL A 96 12.29 -6.68 31.56
CA VAL A 96 10.91 -7.03 31.94
C VAL A 96 10.95 -8.25 32.86
#